data_AF-A0A930B0K5-F1
#
_entry.id   AF-A0A930B0K5-F1
#
_cell.length_a   1.000
_cell.length_b   1.000
_cell.length_c   1.000
_cell.angle_alpha   90.00
_cell.angle_beta   90.00
_cell.angle_gamma   90.00
#
_symmetry.space_group_name_H-M   'P 1'
#
loop_
_entity.id
_entity.type
_entity.pdbx_description
1 polymer ?
#
loop_
_entity_poly.entity_id
_entity_poly.type
_entity_poly.pdbx_seq_one_letter_code
_entity_poly.pdbx_strand_id
1 'polypeptide(L)'
;LQKANKQAQYGQLLPQFASLYKEIEPYNLAYNLYSELMFRNVDLLTNAFRLLQLQQVLDNKGVQSFESRKANFLNTFQAVFKDNDKQVDKAVFEKVIAFYAQNMPKQLLVSSLQHFDAKELTEKLYANSFVTSYEGIAKVLSLSPEEFKNQLKNDVAVQLVSELAQMNDSQVYPSYQRLDTQIQALQRTYMKAILEFSKPSDRIFPDANSTLRVTYGKVAGYIPADGVTYSATTTLDGVMEKYVPRDYEFDVPTRLRELYAKKDYGRYGTKDGKMPLCFLSTCHTTGGNSGSPAIDARGNLIGLNFDRVWEGTMSDIHYDPKICRNIMVDIRYVLFVIDKYAGAGYLVDEMKLVK
;
A
#
# COMPACT_ATOMS: atom_id res chain seq x y z
N LEU A 1 -9.11 -37.30 -1.57
CA LEU A 1 -9.95 -37.26 -2.80
C LEU A 1 -10.57 -38.62 -3.14
N GLN A 2 -9.80 -39.69 -3.36
CA GLN A 2 -10.34 -41.02 -3.68
C GLN A 2 -11.28 -41.58 -2.60
N LYS A 3 -10.94 -41.44 -1.31
CA LYS A 3 -11.81 -41.87 -0.19
C LYS A 3 -13.17 -41.15 -0.12
N ALA A 4 -13.35 -40.04 -0.84
CA ALA A 4 -14.58 -39.26 -0.86
C ALA A 4 -15.31 -39.30 -2.21
N ASN A 5 -14.84 -40.10 -3.19
CA ASN A 5 -15.40 -40.17 -4.55
C ASN A 5 -15.51 -38.81 -5.28
N LYS A 6 -14.62 -37.85 -4.98
CA LYS A 6 -14.61 -36.50 -5.57
C LYS A 6 -13.49 -36.27 -6.59
N GLN A 7 -12.82 -37.34 -7.05
CA GLN A 7 -11.68 -37.23 -7.97
C GLN A 7 -12.05 -36.56 -9.29
N ALA A 8 -13.22 -36.89 -9.85
CA ALA A 8 -13.70 -36.27 -11.09
C ALA A 8 -13.95 -34.76 -10.94
N GLN A 9 -14.29 -34.29 -9.73
CA GLN A 9 -14.62 -32.90 -9.46
C GLN A 9 -13.38 -32.05 -9.10
N TYR A 10 -12.44 -32.60 -8.33
CA TYR A 10 -11.34 -31.82 -7.75
C TYR A 10 -9.93 -32.35 -8.06
N GLY A 11 -9.81 -33.55 -8.65
CA GLY A 11 -8.52 -34.23 -8.85
C GLY A 11 -7.54 -33.50 -9.77
N GLN A 12 -8.02 -32.59 -10.61
CA GLN A 12 -7.20 -31.85 -11.57
C GLN A 12 -6.89 -30.40 -11.16
N LEU A 13 -7.40 -29.93 -10.02
CA LEU A 13 -7.22 -28.54 -9.60
C LEU A 13 -5.75 -28.14 -9.47
N LEU A 14 -4.95 -28.93 -8.74
CA LEU A 14 -3.54 -28.60 -8.49
C LEU A 14 -2.68 -28.67 -9.78
N PRO A 15 -2.80 -29.71 -10.63
CA PRO A 15 -2.14 -29.70 -11.94
C PRO A 15 -2.54 -28.52 -12.83
N GLN A 16 -3.83 -28.15 -12.85
CA GLN A 16 -4.31 -27.01 -13.62
C GLN A 16 -3.76 -25.68 -13.11
N PHE A 17 -3.72 -25.49 -11.78
CA PHE A 17 -3.04 -24.34 -11.17
C PHE A 17 -1.57 -24.28 -11.56
N ALA A 18 -0.84 -25.39 -11.44
CA ALA A 18 0.57 -25.44 -11.78
C ALA A 18 0.82 -25.03 -13.24
N SER A 19 -0.04 -25.49 -14.17
CA SER A 19 0.05 -25.10 -15.58
C SER A 19 -0.23 -23.61 -15.79
N LEU A 20 -1.31 -23.08 -15.21
CA LEU A 20 -1.72 -21.69 -15.41
C LEU A 20 -0.77 -20.70 -14.74
N TYR A 21 -0.29 -21.00 -13.53
CA TYR A 21 0.70 -20.16 -12.86
C TYR A 21 2.02 -20.10 -13.62
N LYS A 22 2.42 -21.20 -14.27
CA LYS A 22 3.58 -21.21 -15.16
C LYS A 22 3.34 -20.38 -16.43
N GLU A 23 2.14 -20.43 -17.00
CA GLU A 23 1.80 -19.67 -18.22
C GLU A 23 1.69 -18.16 -17.94
N ILE A 24 1.13 -17.77 -16.78
CA ILE A 24 0.90 -16.36 -16.44
C ILE A 24 2.18 -15.63 -15.98
N GLU A 25 3.18 -16.36 -15.48
CA GLU A 25 4.40 -15.80 -14.88
C GLU A 25 5.01 -14.61 -15.64
N PRO A 26 5.36 -14.70 -16.94
CA PRO A 26 5.95 -13.58 -17.66
C PRO A 26 4.99 -12.39 -17.81
N TYR A 27 3.69 -12.64 -17.94
CA TYR A 27 2.68 -11.58 -18.09
C TYR A 27 2.37 -10.90 -16.75
N ASN A 28 2.37 -11.65 -15.65
CA ASN A 28 2.22 -11.11 -14.31
C ASN A 28 3.43 -10.24 -13.93
N LEU A 29 4.65 -10.69 -14.25
CA LEU A 29 5.85 -9.88 -14.06
C LEU A 29 5.77 -8.58 -14.89
N ALA A 30 5.47 -8.70 -16.18
CA ALA A 30 5.33 -7.56 -17.09
C ALA A 30 4.26 -6.56 -16.62
N TYR A 31 3.10 -7.06 -16.20
CA TYR A 31 2.01 -6.23 -15.68
C TYR A 31 2.42 -5.48 -14.41
N ASN A 32 3.09 -6.13 -13.47
CA ASN A 32 3.57 -5.49 -12.24
C ASN A 32 4.67 -4.46 -12.51
N LEU A 33 5.66 -4.79 -13.35
CA LEU A 33 6.71 -3.84 -13.75
C LEU A 33 6.12 -2.60 -14.43
N TYR A 34 5.17 -2.79 -15.35
CA TYR A 34 4.47 -1.70 -16.01
C TYR A 34 3.69 -0.84 -15.02
N SER A 35 2.92 -1.47 -14.11
CA SER A 35 2.11 -0.77 -13.10
C SER A 35 2.98 0.06 -12.14
N GLU A 36 4.08 -0.50 -11.66
CA GLU A 36 5.04 0.19 -10.78
C GLU A 36 5.74 1.35 -11.50
N LEU A 37 6.13 1.16 -12.77
CA LEU A 37 6.74 2.21 -13.58
C LEU A 37 5.75 3.35 -13.88
N MET A 38 4.56 3.01 -14.36
CA MET A 38 3.63 3.97 -14.97
C MET A 38 2.77 4.74 -13.98
N PHE A 39 2.47 4.16 -12.81
CA PHE A 39 1.42 4.69 -11.92
C PHE A 39 1.88 5.07 -10.51
N ARG A 40 3.11 4.70 -10.12
CA ARG A 40 3.52 4.76 -8.70
C ARG A 40 4.81 5.52 -8.48
N ASN A 41 5.89 5.15 -9.17
CA ASN A 41 7.24 5.56 -8.78
C ASN A 41 7.78 6.78 -9.55
N VAL A 42 7.15 7.17 -10.66
CA VAL A 42 7.62 8.30 -11.50
C VAL A 42 6.46 9.24 -11.83
N ASP A 43 6.58 10.49 -11.40
CA ASP A 43 5.55 11.51 -11.61
C ASP A 43 5.44 11.90 -13.08
N LEU A 44 6.57 12.08 -13.79
CA LEU A 44 6.57 12.37 -15.23
C LEU A 44 5.69 11.38 -16.02
N LEU A 45 5.87 10.08 -15.80
CA LEU A 45 5.12 9.04 -16.53
C LEU A 45 3.65 9.02 -16.12
N THR A 46 3.39 9.10 -14.81
CA THR A 46 2.02 9.14 -14.28
C THR A 46 1.25 10.35 -14.82
N ASN A 47 1.90 11.51 -14.91
CA ASN A 47 1.31 12.75 -15.41
C ASN A 47 1.04 12.69 -16.92
N ALA A 48 1.99 12.17 -17.71
CA ALA A 48 1.77 11.96 -19.14
C ALA A 48 0.65 10.95 -19.40
N PHE A 49 0.56 9.88 -18.60
CA PHE A 49 -0.54 8.90 -18.69
C PHE A 49 -1.90 9.53 -18.38
N ARG A 50 -2.00 10.35 -17.34
CA ARG A 50 -3.21 11.13 -17.03
C ARG A 50 -3.65 11.98 -18.23
N LEU A 51 -2.72 12.62 -18.93
CA LEU A 51 -3.03 13.42 -20.12
C LEU A 51 -3.53 12.55 -21.29
N LEU A 52 -2.95 11.37 -21.50
CA LEU A 52 -3.46 10.39 -22.49
C LEU A 52 -4.89 9.94 -22.15
N GLN A 53 -5.22 9.72 -20.87
CA GLN A 53 -6.59 9.40 -20.45
C GLN A 53 -7.55 10.56 -20.73
N LEU A 54 -7.11 11.80 -20.54
CA LEU A 54 -7.91 12.97 -20.88
C LEU A 54 -8.12 13.09 -22.39
N GLN A 55 -7.10 12.78 -23.20
CA GLN A 55 -7.23 12.67 -24.66
C GLN A 55 -8.26 11.60 -25.06
N GLN A 56 -8.23 10.42 -24.43
CA GLN A 56 -9.24 9.39 -24.67
C GLN A 56 -10.66 9.85 -24.32
N VAL A 57 -10.84 10.67 -23.27
CA VAL A 57 -12.14 11.28 -22.97
C VAL A 57 -12.58 12.21 -24.10
N LEU A 58 -11.67 13.04 -24.62
CA LEU A 58 -11.96 13.92 -25.75
C LEU A 58 -12.36 13.11 -26.99
N ASP A 59 -11.63 12.04 -27.29
CA ASP A 59 -11.88 11.18 -28.45
C ASP A 59 -13.20 10.41 -28.36
N ASN A 60 -13.51 9.85 -27.19
CA ASN A 60 -14.65 8.94 -27.03
C ASN A 60 -15.92 9.61 -26.50
N LYS A 61 -15.80 10.74 -25.79
CA LYS A 61 -16.92 11.42 -25.10
C LYS A 61 -17.10 12.89 -25.51
N GLY A 62 -16.27 13.38 -26.43
CA GLY A 62 -16.40 14.70 -27.04
C GLY A 62 -15.92 15.87 -26.18
N VAL A 63 -15.94 17.06 -26.80
CA VAL A 63 -15.37 18.31 -26.26
C VAL A 63 -15.99 18.71 -24.93
N GLN A 64 -17.31 18.57 -24.75
CA GLN A 64 -17.98 18.93 -23.50
C GLN A 64 -17.44 18.13 -22.30
N SER A 65 -17.24 16.82 -22.49
CA SER A 65 -16.69 15.93 -21.45
C SER A 65 -15.21 16.24 -21.16
N PHE A 66 -14.46 16.67 -22.17
CA PHE A 66 -13.08 17.11 -22.03
C PHE A 66 -12.99 18.42 -21.23
N GLU A 67 -13.71 19.47 -21.63
CA GLU A 67 -13.68 20.79 -20.98
C GLU A 67 -14.12 20.71 -19.51
N SER A 68 -15.20 19.97 -19.22
CA SER A 68 -15.69 19.78 -17.84
C SER A 68 -14.70 19.08 -16.91
N ARG A 69 -13.71 18.36 -17.44
CA ARG A 69 -12.69 17.66 -16.63
C ARG A 69 -11.41 18.47 -16.42
N LYS A 70 -11.14 19.48 -17.26
CA LYS A 70 -9.88 20.26 -17.19
C LYS A 70 -9.61 20.83 -15.80
N ALA A 71 -10.63 21.41 -15.16
CA ALA A 71 -10.48 22.00 -13.82
C ALA A 71 -10.02 20.96 -12.77
N ASN A 72 -10.59 19.76 -12.80
CA ASN A 72 -10.19 18.69 -11.89
C ASN A 72 -8.76 18.20 -12.16
N PHE A 73 -8.37 18.11 -13.43
CA PHE A 73 -6.99 17.79 -13.81
C PHE A 73 -6.01 18.86 -13.34
N LEU A 74 -6.32 20.15 -13.53
CA LEU A 74 -5.49 21.25 -13.04
C LEU A 74 -5.32 21.20 -11.52
N ASN A 75 -6.39 20.96 -10.76
CA ASN A 75 -6.31 20.80 -9.30
C ASN A 75 -5.44 19.59 -8.90
N THR A 76 -5.54 18.49 -9.66
CA THR A 76 -4.73 17.28 -9.44
C THR A 76 -3.25 17.58 -9.66
N PHE A 77 -2.90 18.22 -10.79
CA PHE A 77 -1.51 18.58 -11.08
C PHE A 77 -0.97 19.63 -10.11
N GLN A 78 -1.79 20.57 -9.64
CA GLN A 78 -1.36 21.52 -8.62
C GLN A 78 -0.99 20.80 -7.31
N ALA A 79 -1.76 19.80 -6.90
CA ALA A 79 -1.42 18.98 -5.73
C ALA A 79 -0.15 18.14 -5.95
N VAL A 80 0.02 17.55 -7.14
CA VAL A 80 1.23 16.79 -7.49
C VAL A 80 2.47 17.68 -7.46
N PHE A 81 2.45 18.80 -8.18
CA PHE A 81 3.61 19.69 -8.29
C PHE A 81 3.91 20.49 -7.03
N LYS A 82 3.00 20.51 -6.04
CA LYS A 82 3.28 21.08 -4.72
C LYS A 82 4.41 20.32 -4.00
N ASP A 83 4.43 19.00 -4.14
CA ASP A 83 5.35 18.11 -3.43
C ASP A 83 6.37 17.43 -4.38
N ASN A 84 6.29 17.70 -5.69
CA ASN A 84 7.23 17.19 -6.69
C ASN A 84 8.54 17.99 -6.70
N ASP A 85 9.66 17.29 -6.52
CA ASP A 85 10.99 17.80 -6.85
C ASP A 85 11.45 17.20 -8.19
N LYS A 86 11.57 18.07 -9.21
CA LYS A 86 11.96 17.66 -10.57
C LYS A 86 13.31 16.95 -10.62
N GLN A 87 14.28 17.31 -9.77
CA GLN A 87 15.59 16.65 -9.76
C GLN A 87 15.50 15.27 -9.13
N VAL A 88 14.67 15.10 -8.10
CA VAL A 88 14.37 13.79 -7.51
C VAL A 88 13.66 12.88 -8.51
N ASP A 89 12.57 13.34 -9.13
CA ASP A 89 11.82 12.56 -10.13
C ASP A 89 12.72 12.15 -11.31
N LYS A 90 13.59 13.07 -11.78
CA LYS A 90 14.59 12.79 -12.81
C LYS A 90 15.56 11.68 -12.41
N ALA A 91 16.11 11.75 -11.20
CA ALA A 91 17.05 10.75 -10.71
C ALA A 91 16.38 9.38 -10.50
N VAL A 92 15.13 9.37 -10.02
CA VAL A 92 14.33 8.15 -9.85
C VAL A 92 14.01 7.53 -11.21
N PHE A 93 13.54 8.33 -12.18
CA PHE A 93 13.22 7.84 -13.52
C PHE A 93 14.42 7.13 -14.17
N GLU A 94 15.63 7.72 -14.13
CA GLU A 94 16.83 7.12 -14.74
C GLU A 94 17.07 5.69 -14.22
N LYS A 95 16.91 5.47 -12.91
CA LYS A 95 17.13 4.15 -12.30
C LYS A 95 15.98 3.20 -12.57
N VAL A 96 14.74 3.67 -12.44
CA VAL A 96 13.56 2.82 -12.58
C VAL A 96 13.37 2.39 -14.05
N ILE A 97 13.64 3.25 -15.04
CA ILE A 97 13.52 2.86 -16.45
C ILE A 97 14.57 1.82 -16.86
N ALA A 98 15.80 1.94 -16.33
CA ALA A 98 16.85 0.95 -16.53
C ALA A 98 16.48 -0.40 -15.88
N PHE A 99 15.97 -0.37 -14.65
CA PHE A 99 15.49 -1.57 -13.96
C PHE A 99 14.33 -2.22 -14.72
N TYR A 100 13.35 -1.42 -15.18
CA TYR A 100 12.23 -1.90 -15.99
C TYR A 100 12.72 -2.62 -17.24
N ALA A 101 13.58 -1.97 -18.04
CA ALA A 101 14.06 -2.56 -19.29
C ALA A 101 14.90 -3.83 -19.07
N GLN A 102 15.68 -3.90 -17.98
CA GLN A 102 16.48 -5.07 -17.63
C GLN A 102 15.62 -6.29 -17.23
N ASN A 103 14.49 -6.06 -16.53
CA ASN A 103 13.67 -7.12 -15.94
C ASN A 103 12.43 -7.47 -16.77
N MET A 104 12.05 -6.63 -17.74
CA MET A 104 10.92 -6.92 -18.62
C MET A 104 11.23 -8.14 -19.50
N PRO A 105 10.30 -9.11 -19.66
CA PRO A 105 10.46 -10.16 -20.65
C PRO A 105 10.74 -9.56 -22.03
N LYS A 106 11.82 -10.00 -22.70
CA LYS A 106 12.33 -9.35 -23.92
C LYS A 106 11.28 -9.17 -25.02
N GLN A 107 10.40 -10.14 -25.18
CA GLN A 107 9.31 -10.13 -26.16
C GLN A 107 8.17 -9.14 -25.83
N LEU A 108 8.11 -8.67 -24.58
CA LEU A 108 7.13 -7.69 -24.08
C LEU A 108 7.76 -6.31 -23.83
N LEU A 109 9.06 -6.14 -24.14
CA LEU A 109 9.76 -4.86 -24.03
C LEU A 109 9.57 -4.04 -25.31
N VAL A 110 9.18 -2.77 -25.14
CA VAL A 110 9.02 -1.81 -26.24
C VAL A 110 10.34 -1.60 -26.98
N SER A 111 10.28 -1.36 -28.29
CA SER A 111 11.48 -1.30 -29.13
C SER A 111 12.39 -0.14 -28.75
N SER A 112 11.82 1.00 -28.33
CA SER A 112 12.58 2.16 -27.85
C SER A 112 13.45 1.88 -26.62
N LEU A 113 13.17 0.81 -25.87
CA LEU A 113 13.93 0.42 -24.68
C LEU A 113 14.80 -0.84 -24.87
N GLN A 114 14.87 -1.40 -26.08
CA GLN A 114 15.75 -2.56 -26.35
C GLN A 114 17.23 -2.16 -26.43
N HIS A 115 17.51 -0.98 -26.98
CA HIS A 115 18.86 -0.43 -27.16
C HIS A 115 18.84 1.06 -26.86
N PHE A 116 18.83 1.41 -25.57
CA PHE A 116 18.78 2.79 -25.11
C PHE A 116 19.84 3.08 -24.05
N ASP A 117 20.24 4.34 -23.95
CA ASP A 117 20.98 4.86 -22.81
C ASP A 117 19.99 5.55 -21.86
N ALA A 118 19.92 5.06 -20.61
CA ALA A 118 18.96 5.55 -19.64
C ALA A 118 19.20 7.02 -19.28
N LYS A 119 20.47 7.47 -19.25
CA LYS A 119 20.82 8.85 -18.92
C LYS A 119 20.44 9.78 -20.07
N GLU A 120 20.77 9.41 -21.31
CA GLU A 120 20.41 10.19 -22.50
C GLU A 120 18.88 10.32 -22.64
N LEU A 121 18.15 9.22 -22.44
CA LEU A 121 16.68 9.24 -22.45
C LEU A 121 16.16 10.17 -21.35
N THR A 122 16.66 10.04 -20.12
CA THR A 122 16.27 10.89 -18.99
C THR A 122 16.52 12.36 -19.29
N GLU A 123 17.71 12.73 -19.77
CA GLU A 123 18.03 14.10 -20.12
C GLU A 123 17.11 14.65 -21.22
N LYS A 124 16.85 13.85 -22.26
CA LYS A 124 15.94 14.22 -23.34
C LYS A 124 14.53 14.49 -22.84
N LEU A 125 13.97 13.62 -22.00
CA LEU A 125 12.60 13.76 -21.51
C LEU A 125 12.45 14.99 -20.60
N TYR A 126 13.33 15.14 -19.62
CA TYR A 126 13.22 16.21 -18.61
C TYR A 126 13.59 17.60 -19.15
N ALA A 127 14.32 17.67 -20.26
CA ALA A 127 14.63 18.92 -20.96
C ALA A 127 13.52 19.36 -21.93
N ASN A 128 12.86 18.42 -22.60
CA ASN A 128 12.01 18.73 -23.76
C ASN A 128 10.51 18.47 -23.55
N SER A 129 10.10 17.89 -22.41
CA SER A 129 8.69 17.62 -22.13
C SER A 129 8.01 18.73 -21.33
N PHE A 130 6.83 19.17 -21.79
CA PHE A 130 5.99 20.12 -21.05
C PHE A 130 5.40 19.50 -19.77
N VAL A 131 5.36 18.16 -19.70
CA VAL A 131 4.81 17.39 -18.57
C VAL A 131 5.68 17.52 -17.32
N THR A 132 6.89 18.08 -17.44
CA THR A 132 7.84 18.25 -16.32
C THR A 132 7.52 19.43 -15.40
N SER A 133 6.41 20.15 -15.64
CA SER A 133 6.01 21.32 -14.83
C SER A 133 4.50 21.53 -14.84
N TYR A 134 3.99 22.14 -13.77
CA TYR A 134 2.59 22.55 -13.70
C TYR A 134 2.25 23.56 -14.81
N GLU A 135 3.09 24.58 -15.03
CA GLU A 135 2.86 25.65 -15.99
C GLU A 135 2.82 25.11 -17.42
N GLY A 136 3.68 24.14 -17.75
CA GLY A 136 3.69 23.47 -19.04
C GLY A 136 2.38 22.73 -19.30
N ILE A 137 1.91 21.94 -18.32
CA ILE A 137 0.63 21.23 -18.41
C ILE A 137 -0.55 22.20 -18.48
N ALA A 138 -0.58 23.23 -17.62
CA ALA A 138 -1.66 24.21 -17.58
C ALA A 138 -1.79 24.97 -18.90
N LYS A 139 -0.65 25.35 -19.50
CA LYS A 139 -0.61 25.95 -20.83
C LYS A 139 -1.22 25.02 -21.88
N VAL A 140 -0.83 23.75 -21.91
CA VAL A 140 -1.36 22.77 -22.88
C VAL A 140 -2.86 22.51 -22.68
N LEU A 141 -3.34 22.46 -21.43
CA LEU A 141 -4.77 22.31 -21.13
C LEU A 141 -5.62 23.53 -21.50
N SER A 142 -5.01 24.73 -21.57
CA SER A 142 -5.69 25.96 -21.99
C SER A 142 -5.92 26.06 -23.51
N LEU A 143 -5.26 25.20 -24.30
CA LEU A 143 -5.37 25.19 -25.76
C LEU A 143 -6.72 24.65 -26.24
N SER A 144 -6.99 24.86 -27.53
CA SER A 144 -8.11 24.20 -28.19
C SER A 144 -7.94 22.68 -28.21
N PRO A 145 -9.02 21.89 -28.34
CA PRO A 145 -8.94 20.43 -28.36
C PRO A 145 -8.01 19.85 -29.43
N GLU A 146 -7.92 20.49 -30.61
CA GLU A 146 -7.04 20.06 -31.69
C GLU A 146 -5.58 20.37 -31.39
N GLU A 147 -5.28 21.58 -30.91
CA GLU A 147 -3.94 21.97 -30.49
C GLU A 147 -3.45 21.13 -29.31
N PHE A 148 -4.31 20.85 -28.34
CA PHE A 148 -4.03 19.94 -27.22
C PHE A 148 -3.54 18.58 -27.73
N LYS A 149 -4.28 17.94 -28.64
CA LYS A 149 -3.88 16.66 -29.25
C LYS A 149 -2.54 16.76 -29.98
N ASN A 150 -2.34 17.84 -30.73
CA ASN A 150 -1.10 18.05 -31.46
C ASN A 150 0.10 18.23 -30.52
N GLN A 151 -0.07 18.92 -29.39
CA GLN A 151 0.98 19.04 -28.36
C GLN A 151 1.30 17.68 -27.74
N LEU A 152 0.29 16.90 -27.35
CA LEU A 152 0.49 15.56 -26.79
C LEU A 152 1.25 14.64 -27.78
N LYS A 153 0.86 14.64 -29.05
CA LYS A 153 1.50 13.82 -30.09
C LYS A 153 2.99 14.12 -30.26
N ASN A 154 3.39 15.38 -30.06
CA ASN A 154 4.76 15.85 -30.28
C ASN A 154 5.64 15.83 -29.02
N ASP A 155 5.06 15.64 -27.83
CA ASP A 155 5.80 15.61 -26.58
C ASP A 155 6.55 14.29 -26.38
N VAL A 156 7.84 14.39 -26.07
CA VAL A 156 8.73 13.23 -25.97
C VAL A 156 8.38 12.27 -24.82
N ALA A 157 7.83 12.78 -23.70
CA ALA A 157 7.41 11.93 -22.59
C ALA A 157 6.08 11.25 -22.89
N VAL A 158 5.15 12.00 -23.51
CA VAL A 158 3.86 11.44 -23.95
C VAL A 158 4.05 10.35 -25.00
N GLN A 159 5.01 10.49 -25.92
CA GLN A 159 5.35 9.45 -26.90
C GLN A 159 5.82 8.16 -26.24
N LEU A 160 6.77 8.24 -25.29
CA LEU A 160 7.24 7.07 -24.54
C LEU A 160 6.09 6.39 -23.77
N VAL A 161 5.28 7.17 -23.07
CA VAL A 161 4.11 6.67 -22.32
C VAL A 161 3.09 6.02 -23.25
N SER A 162 2.85 6.59 -24.44
CA SER A 162 1.95 6.01 -25.43
C SER A 162 2.46 4.66 -25.94
N GLU A 163 3.77 4.53 -26.20
CA GLU A 163 4.37 3.27 -26.64
C GLU A 163 4.27 2.18 -25.55
N LEU A 164 4.60 2.54 -24.31
CA LEU A 164 4.48 1.66 -23.14
C LEU A 164 3.03 1.19 -22.94
N ALA A 165 2.07 2.13 -22.97
CA ALA A 165 0.65 1.83 -22.83
C ALA A 165 0.15 0.91 -23.96
N GLN A 166 0.54 1.18 -25.20
CA GLN A 166 0.16 0.35 -26.35
C GLN A 166 0.69 -1.08 -26.22
N MET A 167 1.94 -1.27 -25.79
CA MET A 167 2.51 -2.60 -25.55
C MET A 167 1.75 -3.32 -24.44
N ASN A 168 1.46 -2.63 -23.32
CA ASN A 168 0.69 -3.20 -22.24
C ASN A 168 -0.71 -3.64 -22.71
N ASP A 169 -1.44 -2.73 -23.34
CA ASP A 169 -2.85 -2.93 -23.69
C ASP A 169 -3.04 -3.96 -24.80
N SER A 170 -2.04 -4.15 -25.67
CA SER A 170 -2.13 -5.10 -26.79
C SER A 170 -1.52 -6.47 -26.50
N GLN A 171 -0.44 -6.56 -25.72
CA GLN A 171 0.31 -7.82 -25.52
C GLN A 171 0.28 -8.34 -24.08
N VAL A 172 0.35 -7.44 -23.08
CA VAL A 172 0.52 -7.83 -21.67
C VAL A 172 -0.82 -8.07 -21.00
N TYR A 173 -1.64 -7.02 -20.91
CA TYR A 173 -2.86 -6.99 -20.13
C TYR A 173 -3.91 -8.02 -20.59
N PRO A 174 -4.18 -8.21 -21.90
CA PRO A 174 -5.16 -9.22 -22.34
C PRO A 174 -4.76 -10.65 -21.95
N SER A 175 -3.47 -10.99 -22.07
CA SER A 175 -2.94 -12.30 -21.71
C SER A 175 -2.98 -12.52 -20.20
N TYR A 176 -2.54 -11.54 -19.42
CA TYR A 176 -2.64 -11.52 -17.96
C TYR A 176 -4.09 -11.71 -17.50
N GLN A 177 -5.01 -10.88 -18.01
CA GLN A 177 -6.42 -10.90 -17.60
C GLN A 177 -7.11 -12.23 -17.93
N ARG A 178 -6.85 -12.79 -19.12
CA ARG A 178 -7.38 -14.11 -19.52
C ARG A 178 -6.94 -15.20 -18.54
N LEU A 179 -5.65 -15.24 -18.22
CA LEU A 179 -5.06 -16.27 -17.36
C LEU A 179 -5.48 -16.09 -15.90
N ASP A 180 -5.47 -14.86 -15.38
CA ASP A 180 -5.96 -14.58 -14.03
C ASP A 180 -7.43 -14.97 -13.88
N THR A 181 -8.29 -14.64 -14.86
CA THR A 181 -9.71 -15.06 -14.84
C THR A 181 -9.87 -16.59 -14.71
N GLN A 182 -9.03 -17.36 -15.40
CA GLN A 182 -9.03 -18.83 -15.30
C GLN A 182 -8.54 -19.31 -13.93
N ILE A 183 -7.48 -18.69 -13.40
CA ILE A 183 -6.95 -18.97 -12.06
C ILE A 183 -8.01 -18.66 -10.99
N GLN A 184 -8.70 -17.52 -11.07
CA GLN A 184 -9.77 -17.15 -10.13
C GLN A 184 -10.94 -18.14 -10.18
N ALA A 185 -11.31 -18.63 -11.37
CA ALA A 185 -12.34 -19.66 -11.50
C ALA A 185 -11.93 -21.00 -10.86
N LEU A 186 -10.65 -21.39 -10.97
CA LEU A 186 -10.10 -22.53 -10.25
C LEU A 186 -10.05 -22.28 -8.75
N GLN A 187 -9.64 -21.10 -8.30
CA GLN A 187 -9.57 -20.71 -6.88
C GLN A 187 -10.94 -20.79 -6.21
N ARG A 188 -12.00 -20.32 -6.87
CA ARG A 188 -13.38 -20.52 -6.40
C ARG A 188 -13.72 -22.00 -6.20
N THR A 189 -13.32 -22.85 -7.14
CA THR A 189 -13.60 -24.29 -7.09
C THR A 189 -12.75 -24.98 -6.01
N TYR A 190 -11.52 -24.53 -5.83
CA TYR A 190 -10.61 -25.02 -4.80
C TYR A 190 -11.06 -24.64 -3.40
N MET A 191 -11.54 -23.40 -3.20
CA MET A 191 -12.14 -22.99 -1.94
C MET A 191 -13.40 -23.80 -1.61
N LYS A 192 -14.24 -24.10 -2.61
CA LYS A 192 -15.36 -25.03 -2.45
C LYS A 192 -14.89 -26.42 -2.00
N ALA A 193 -13.81 -26.95 -2.60
CA ALA A 193 -13.24 -28.23 -2.19
C ALA A 193 -12.73 -28.20 -0.75
N ILE A 194 -12.02 -27.13 -0.34
CA ILE A 194 -11.56 -26.93 1.04
C ILE A 194 -12.76 -26.98 1.99
N LEU A 195 -13.84 -26.24 1.71
CA LEU A 195 -15.04 -26.22 2.53
C LEU A 195 -15.73 -27.59 2.62
N GLU A 196 -15.85 -28.33 1.51
CA GLU A 196 -16.47 -29.66 1.50
C GLU A 196 -15.67 -30.71 2.28
N PHE A 197 -14.33 -30.57 2.37
CA PHE A 197 -13.47 -31.50 3.11
C PHE A 197 -13.15 -31.08 4.53
N SER A 198 -13.39 -29.81 4.88
CA SER A 198 -13.10 -29.28 6.20
C SER A 198 -14.15 -29.73 7.22
N LYS A 199 -13.69 -29.93 8.45
CA LYS A 199 -14.51 -30.13 9.63
C LYS A 199 -14.61 -28.82 10.42
N PRO A 200 -15.60 -28.66 11.31
CA PRO A 200 -15.67 -27.48 12.19
C PRO A 200 -14.38 -27.22 12.99
N SER A 201 -13.64 -28.28 13.35
CA SER A 201 -12.36 -28.20 14.04
C SER A 201 -11.25 -27.52 13.24
N ASP A 202 -11.38 -27.43 11.91
CA ASP A 202 -10.37 -26.86 11.03
C ASP A 202 -10.48 -25.32 10.98
N ARG A 203 -11.57 -24.75 11.54
CA ARG A 203 -11.76 -23.31 11.79
C ARG A 203 -11.57 -22.43 10.54
N ILE A 204 -12.08 -22.87 9.40
CA ILE A 204 -12.05 -22.09 8.15
C ILE A 204 -12.84 -20.79 8.33
N PHE A 205 -12.22 -19.66 8.00
CA PHE A 205 -12.84 -18.34 7.93
C PHE A 205 -12.64 -17.76 6.52
N PRO A 206 -13.55 -16.90 6.02
CA PRO A 206 -13.41 -16.31 4.71
C PRO A 206 -12.25 -15.30 4.68
N ASP A 207 -11.54 -15.20 3.55
CA ASP A 207 -10.54 -14.16 3.33
C ASP A 207 -11.11 -12.75 3.56
N ALA A 208 -10.25 -11.81 3.94
CA ALA A 208 -10.62 -10.42 4.11
C ALA A 208 -11.04 -9.81 2.76
N ASN A 209 -12.13 -9.04 2.77
CA ASN A 209 -12.69 -8.41 1.57
C ASN A 209 -13.25 -7.02 1.87
N SER A 210 -12.59 -6.29 2.78
CA SER A 210 -12.98 -4.94 3.20
C SER A 210 -14.37 -4.85 3.82
N THR A 211 -14.81 -5.92 4.49
CA THR A 211 -16.04 -5.96 5.30
C THR A 211 -15.71 -6.09 6.79
N LEU A 212 -16.68 -5.75 7.65
CA LEU A 212 -16.52 -5.88 9.09
C LEU A 212 -16.24 -7.33 9.50
N ARG A 213 -15.19 -7.54 10.31
CA ARG A 213 -14.82 -8.85 10.89
C ARG A 213 -14.46 -8.70 12.36
N VAL A 214 -14.46 -9.82 13.07
CA VAL A 214 -13.99 -9.92 14.46
C VAL A 214 -12.87 -10.95 14.53
N THR A 215 -11.78 -10.57 15.18
CA THR A 215 -10.69 -11.46 15.57
C THR A 215 -10.51 -11.34 17.09
N TYR A 216 -10.04 -12.41 17.72
CA TYR A 216 -9.87 -12.45 19.17
C TYR A 216 -8.58 -13.18 19.52
N GLY A 217 -8.02 -12.82 20.67
CA GLY A 217 -6.73 -13.29 21.12
C GLY A 217 -6.46 -12.84 22.54
N LYS A 218 -5.18 -12.83 22.89
CA LYS A 218 -4.71 -12.38 24.20
C LYS A 218 -3.46 -11.52 24.05
N VAL A 219 -3.26 -10.62 25.00
CA VAL A 219 -2.01 -9.87 25.15
C VAL A 219 -0.87 -10.86 25.35
N ALA A 220 0.11 -10.87 24.45
CA ALA A 220 1.20 -11.84 24.46
C ALA A 220 2.44 -11.33 23.72
N GLY A 221 3.59 -11.52 24.36
CA GLY A 221 4.90 -11.39 23.70
C GLY A 221 5.18 -12.55 22.74
N TYR A 222 6.41 -12.63 22.27
CA TYR A 222 6.88 -13.73 21.43
C TYR A 222 8.40 -13.85 21.42
N ILE A 223 8.90 -14.93 20.82
CA ILE A 223 10.33 -15.23 20.69
C ILE A 223 10.65 -15.11 19.19
N PRO A 224 11.33 -14.04 18.75
CA PRO A 224 11.69 -13.87 17.34
C PRO A 224 12.88 -14.73 16.93
N ALA A 225 13.80 -15.00 17.87
CA ALA A 225 15.03 -15.75 17.66
C ALA A 225 15.48 -16.43 18.96
N ASP A 226 16.40 -17.38 18.86
CA ASP A 226 16.97 -18.06 20.03
C ASP A 226 17.60 -17.05 21.00
N GLY A 227 17.35 -17.24 22.29
CA GLY A 227 17.80 -16.32 23.35
C GLY A 227 17.13 -14.94 23.41
N VAL A 228 16.22 -14.60 22.49
CA VAL A 228 15.54 -13.29 22.45
C VAL A 228 14.07 -13.43 22.81
N THR A 229 13.58 -12.61 23.74
CA THR A 229 12.15 -12.54 24.08
C THR A 229 11.67 -11.11 23.99
N TYR A 230 10.61 -10.89 23.22
CA TYR A 230 9.88 -9.62 23.21
C TYR A 230 8.72 -9.68 24.19
N SER A 231 8.70 -8.74 25.14
CA SER A 231 7.59 -8.54 26.06
C SER A 231 6.32 -8.13 25.31
N ALA A 232 5.17 -8.36 25.94
CA ALA A 232 3.89 -7.99 25.35
C ALA A 232 3.62 -6.48 25.38
N THR A 233 4.36 -5.70 26.18
CA THR A 233 4.09 -4.28 26.44
C THR A 233 5.37 -3.45 26.36
N THR A 234 5.21 -2.18 26.00
CA THR A 234 6.25 -1.16 26.01
C THR A 234 5.84 0.04 26.87
N THR A 235 6.80 0.90 27.19
CA THR A 235 6.57 2.11 28.00
C THR A 235 7.24 3.33 27.37
N LEU A 236 6.90 4.52 27.86
CA LEU A 236 7.52 5.78 27.47
C LEU A 236 9.03 5.84 27.78
N ASP A 237 9.55 5.00 28.69
CA ASP A 237 11.00 4.89 28.89
C ASP A 237 11.69 4.45 27.59
N GLY A 238 11.11 3.48 26.86
CA GLY A 238 11.64 3.00 25.59
C GLY A 238 11.63 4.05 24.46
N VAL A 239 10.78 5.08 24.56
CA VAL A 239 10.84 6.24 23.64
C VAL A 239 12.06 7.08 23.95
N MET A 240 12.38 7.27 25.24
CA MET A 240 13.54 8.05 25.67
C MET A 240 14.86 7.30 25.44
N GLU A 241 14.85 5.98 25.52
CA GLU A 241 15.99 5.13 25.10
C GLU A 241 16.30 5.29 23.60
N LYS A 242 15.29 5.58 22.77
CA LYS A 242 15.43 5.78 21.32
C LYS A 242 15.63 7.23 20.90
N TYR A 243 15.44 8.19 21.80
CA TYR A 243 15.43 9.61 21.47
C TYR A 243 16.79 10.07 20.91
N VAL A 244 16.77 10.68 19.73
CA VAL A 244 17.93 11.33 19.10
C VAL A 244 17.54 12.78 18.75
N PRO A 245 18.17 13.80 19.37
CA PRO A 245 17.80 15.20 19.13
C PRO A 245 17.91 15.62 17.66
N ARG A 246 16.84 16.17 17.10
CA ARG A 246 16.72 16.61 15.69
C ARG A 246 16.86 15.50 14.64
N ASP A 247 16.80 14.24 15.04
CA ASP A 247 16.67 13.14 14.10
C ASP A 247 15.27 13.16 13.46
N TYR A 248 15.18 12.85 12.17
CA TYR A 248 13.92 12.99 11.45
C TYR A 248 12.86 11.97 11.89
N GLU A 249 13.26 10.83 12.46
CA GLU A 249 12.35 9.78 12.95
C GLU A 249 12.27 9.75 14.48
N PHE A 250 13.40 9.98 15.16
CA PHE A 250 13.56 9.73 16.58
C PHE A 250 13.67 11.00 17.45
N ASP A 251 13.40 12.19 16.92
CA ASP A 251 13.26 13.39 17.74
C ASP A 251 12.00 13.32 18.62
N VAL A 252 12.09 13.82 19.85
CA VAL A 252 11.00 13.79 20.83
C VAL A 252 10.65 15.22 21.26
N PRO A 253 9.38 15.65 21.10
CA PRO A 253 8.96 17.00 21.46
C PRO A 253 9.31 17.38 22.90
N THR A 254 9.79 18.62 23.11
CA THR A 254 10.22 19.13 24.41
C THR A 254 9.19 18.88 25.52
N ARG A 255 7.91 19.14 25.25
CA ARG A 255 6.83 18.93 26.21
C ARG A 255 6.69 17.48 26.66
N LEU A 256 6.86 16.50 25.76
CA LEU A 256 6.78 15.08 26.11
C LEU A 256 7.98 14.67 26.99
N ARG A 257 9.17 15.21 26.70
CA ARG A 257 10.37 15.01 27.54
C ARG A 257 10.21 15.61 28.95
N GLU A 258 9.57 16.77 29.07
CA GLU A 258 9.28 17.39 30.37
C GLU A 258 8.30 16.57 31.21
N LEU A 259 7.20 16.09 30.60
CA LEU A 259 6.23 15.21 31.26
C LEU A 259 6.90 13.91 31.74
N TYR A 260 7.77 13.35 30.90
CA TYR A 260 8.56 12.17 31.22
C TYR A 260 9.52 12.39 32.40
N ALA A 261 10.25 13.51 32.42
CA ALA A 261 11.21 13.83 33.47
C ALA A 261 10.52 14.03 34.83
N LYS A 262 9.34 14.66 34.83
CA LYS A 262 8.52 14.88 36.02
C LYS A 262 7.69 13.66 36.44
N LYS A 263 7.63 12.62 35.61
CA LYS A 263 6.72 11.47 35.75
C LYS A 263 5.25 11.90 35.94
N ASP A 264 4.85 13.00 35.28
CA ASP A 264 3.49 13.56 35.38
C ASP A 264 2.49 12.79 34.51
N TYR A 265 2.26 11.51 34.86
CA TYR A 265 1.37 10.60 34.12
C TYR A 265 -0.07 10.60 34.65
N GLY A 266 -0.31 11.23 35.81
CA GLY A 266 -1.63 11.27 36.45
C GLY A 266 -2.27 9.88 36.59
N ARG A 267 -3.56 9.77 36.24
CA ARG A 267 -4.33 8.51 36.32
C ARG A 267 -3.99 7.48 35.24
N TYR A 268 -3.14 7.81 34.28
CA TYR A 268 -2.81 6.95 33.14
C TYR A 268 -1.59 6.05 33.40
N GLY A 269 -0.73 6.46 34.34
CA GLY A 269 0.45 5.71 34.76
C GLY A 269 0.09 4.36 35.39
N THR A 270 0.99 3.39 35.26
CA THR A 270 0.94 2.14 36.01
C THR A 270 1.29 2.37 37.48
N LYS A 271 0.99 1.39 38.34
CA LYS A 271 1.24 1.48 39.79
C LYS A 271 2.72 1.63 40.15
N ASP A 272 3.61 1.12 39.30
CA ASP A 272 5.06 1.25 39.39
C ASP A 272 5.60 2.55 38.76
N GLY A 273 4.73 3.50 38.41
CA GLY A 273 5.11 4.83 37.95
C GLY A 273 5.63 4.87 36.51
N LYS A 274 5.21 3.91 35.66
CA LYS A 274 5.55 3.86 34.24
C LYS A 274 4.39 4.35 33.39
N MET A 275 4.69 4.93 32.23
CA MET A 275 3.67 5.27 31.25
C MET A 275 3.62 4.17 30.19
N PRO A 276 2.63 3.25 30.22
CA PRO A 276 2.39 2.29 29.15
C PRO A 276 2.23 2.99 27.81
N LEU A 277 2.74 2.38 26.74
CA LEU A 277 2.77 2.95 25.40
C LEU A 277 2.02 2.08 24.39
N CYS A 278 2.59 0.93 24.04
CA CYS A 278 2.00 -0.03 23.10
C CYS A 278 1.98 -1.43 23.69
N PHE A 279 1.17 -2.30 23.10
CA PHE A 279 1.14 -3.72 23.44
C PHE A 279 0.85 -4.61 22.23
N LEU A 280 1.22 -5.88 22.37
CA LEU A 280 1.08 -6.94 21.37
C LEU A 280 -0.09 -7.86 21.74
N SER A 281 -0.80 -8.37 20.73
CA SER A 281 -1.78 -9.45 20.91
C SER A 281 -1.65 -10.51 19.81
N THR A 282 -2.18 -11.70 20.10
CA THR A 282 -2.33 -12.80 19.13
C THR A 282 -3.54 -12.62 18.21
N CYS A 283 -4.06 -11.41 18.03
CA CYS A 283 -5.16 -11.15 17.11
C CYS A 283 -4.63 -11.17 15.67
N HIS A 284 -5.36 -11.82 14.77
CA HIS A 284 -5.02 -11.87 13.34
C HIS A 284 -5.57 -10.63 12.62
N THR A 285 -4.68 -9.77 12.14
CA THR A 285 -5.01 -8.51 11.46
C THR A 285 -4.27 -8.40 10.12
N THR A 286 -4.70 -7.48 9.27
CA THR A 286 -4.05 -7.12 7.99
C THR A 286 -4.30 -5.63 7.65
N GLY A 287 -3.90 -5.19 6.46
CA GLY A 287 -4.25 -3.88 5.93
C GLY A 287 -5.75 -3.62 5.98
N GLY A 288 -6.16 -2.44 6.44
CA GLY A 288 -7.56 -2.10 6.71
C GLY A 288 -7.96 -2.25 8.19
N ASN A 289 -7.15 -2.91 9.03
CA ASN A 289 -7.38 -2.93 10.48
C ASN A 289 -6.78 -1.74 11.24
N SER A 290 -6.08 -0.82 10.58
CA SER A 290 -5.57 0.41 11.21
C SER A 290 -6.73 1.21 11.82
N GLY A 291 -6.60 1.58 13.10
CA GLY A 291 -7.64 2.24 13.89
C GLY A 291 -8.69 1.31 14.51
N SER A 292 -8.61 -0.01 14.31
CA SER A 292 -9.57 -0.95 14.89
C SER A 292 -9.52 -0.95 16.43
N PRO A 293 -10.67 -0.94 17.13
CA PRO A 293 -10.71 -0.97 18.58
C PRO A 293 -10.35 -2.36 19.11
N ALA A 294 -9.43 -2.43 20.08
CA ALA A 294 -9.24 -3.61 20.91
C ALA A 294 -10.05 -3.46 22.19
N ILE A 295 -10.94 -4.42 22.44
CA ILE A 295 -11.82 -4.44 23.61
C ILE A 295 -11.45 -5.57 24.58
N ASP A 296 -11.62 -5.31 25.87
CA ASP A 296 -11.47 -6.33 26.91
C ASP A 296 -12.66 -7.32 26.94
N ALA A 297 -12.60 -8.29 27.85
CA ALA A 297 -13.65 -9.30 28.04
C ALA A 297 -15.03 -8.74 28.43
N ARG A 298 -15.11 -7.44 28.77
CA ARG A 298 -16.34 -6.73 29.13
C ARG A 298 -16.75 -5.70 28.08
N GLY A 299 -16.06 -5.65 26.94
CA GLY A 299 -16.36 -4.71 25.85
C GLY A 299 -15.79 -3.30 26.04
N ASN A 300 -14.86 -3.09 26.98
CA ASN A 300 -14.24 -1.78 27.19
C ASN A 300 -13.02 -1.61 26.28
N LEU A 301 -12.85 -0.43 25.68
CA LEU A 301 -11.70 -0.10 24.85
C LEU A 301 -10.40 -0.12 25.68
N ILE A 302 -9.43 -0.93 25.26
CA ILE A 302 -8.11 -1.05 25.90
C ILE A 302 -6.95 -0.65 24.98
N GLY A 303 -7.19 -0.58 23.67
CA GLY A 303 -6.18 -0.11 22.72
C GLY A 303 -6.72 0.13 21.32
N LEU A 304 -5.87 0.70 20.48
CA LEU A 304 -6.17 0.95 19.07
C LEU A 304 -5.10 0.26 18.21
N ASN A 305 -5.54 -0.63 17.32
CA ASN A 305 -4.64 -1.35 16.41
C ASN A 305 -4.03 -0.39 15.39
N PHE A 306 -2.74 -0.52 15.10
CA PHE A 306 -2.11 0.28 14.05
C PHE A 306 -1.17 -0.49 13.14
N ASP A 307 -0.62 -1.64 13.57
CA ASP A 307 0.39 -2.35 12.77
C ASP A 307 0.51 -3.85 13.10
N ARG A 308 1.46 -4.54 12.45
CA ARG A 308 1.89 -5.92 12.69
C ARG A 308 3.39 -5.98 12.94
N VAL A 309 3.82 -6.98 13.72
CA VAL A 309 5.26 -7.24 13.89
C VAL A 309 5.89 -7.80 12.61
N TRP A 310 7.20 -7.65 12.47
CA TRP A 310 7.97 -8.07 11.30
C TRP A 310 7.74 -9.54 10.92
N GLU A 311 7.89 -10.45 11.88
CA GLU A 311 7.69 -11.90 11.67
C GLU A 311 6.25 -12.25 11.31
N GLY A 312 5.30 -11.33 11.55
CA GLY A 312 3.89 -11.48 11.22
C GLY A 312 3.49 -10.93 9.85
N THR A 313 4.40 -10.32 9.09
CA THR A 313 4.08 -9.71 7.77
C THR A 313 3.54 -10.73 6.76
N MET A 314 3.87 -12.01 6.91
CA MET A 314 3.36 -13.11 6.09
C MET A 314 1.91 -13.52 6.38
N SER A 315 1.25 -12.93 7.39
CA SER A 315 -0.06 -13.38 7.91
C SER A 315 -1.21 -13.33 6.91
N ASP A 316 -1.02 -12.64 5.78
CA ASP A 316 -2.02 -12.56 4.70
C ASP A 316 -2.03 -13.83 3.85
N ILE A 317 -0.93 -14.57 3.84
CA ILE A 317 -0.77 -15.85 3.14
C ILE A 317 -0.73 -17.02 4.13
N HIS A 318 -0.05 -16.85 5.27
CA HIS A 318 0.10 -17.90 6.28
C HIS A 318 0.20 -17.29 7.68
N TYR A 319 -0.70 -17.69 8.57
CA TYR A 319 -0.70 -17.27 9.97
C TYR A 319 0.02 -18.31 10.86
N ASP A 320 1.10 -17.90 11.52
CA ASP A 320 1.75 -18.70 12.57
C ASP A 320 1.47 -18.08 13.96
N PRO A 321 0.71 -18.77 14.85
CA PRO A 321 0.37 -18.26 16.17
C PRO A 321 1.58 -18.01 17.08
N LYS A 322 2.75 -18.60 16.78
CA LYS A 322 3.96 -18.40 17.58
C LYS A 322 4.54 -16.99 17.41
N ILE A 323 4.50 -16.46 16.19
CA ILE A 323 5.21 -15.24 15.80
C ILE A 323 4.29 -14.11 15.32
N CYS A 324 3.11 -14.40 14.79
CA CYS A 324 2.18 -13.36 14.34
C CYS A 324 1.62 -12.58 15.54
N ARG A 325 1.86 -11.27 15.56
CA ARG A 325 1.30 -10.33 16.54
C ARG A 325 0.83 -9.06 15.85
N ASN A 326 -0.31 -8.54 16.29
CA ASN A 326 -0.72 -7.18 15.97
C ASN A 326 -0.20 -6.20 17.04
N ILE A 327 0.03 -4.95 16.65
CA ILE A 327 0.57 -3.89 17.50
C ILE A 327 -0.55 -2.86 17.75
N MET A 328 -0.78 -2.56 19.02
CA MET A 328 -1.79 -1.59 19.45
C MET A 328 -1.17 -0.53 20.34
N VAL A 329 -1.63 0.71 20.21
CA VAL A 329 -1.39 1.74 21.23
C VAL A 329 -2.28 1.48 22.43
N ASP A 330 -1.73 1.57 23.64
CA ASP A 330 -2.47 1.46 24.89
C ASP A 330 -3.38 2.67 25.06
N ILE A 331 -4.65 2.44 25.39
CA ILE A 331 -5.62 3.53 25.51
C ILE A 331 -5.21 4.55 26.59
N ARG A 332 -4.46 4.11 27.61
CA ARG A 332 -3.91 5.00 28.64
C ARG A 332 -2.94 6.01 28.05
N TYR A 333 -2.12 5.60 27.07
CA TYR A 333 -1.20 6.51 26.39
C TYR A 333 -1.95 7.54 25.54
N VAL A 334 -2.99 7.10 24.81
CA VAL A 334 -3.84 8.00 24.02
C VAL A 334 -4.47 9.07 24.91
N LEU A 335 -5.07 8.66 26.03
CA LEU A 335 -5.67 9.58 27.00
C LEU A 335 -4.63 10.50 27.66
N PHE A 336 -3.44 9.98 27.98
CA PHE A 336 -2.32 10.78 28.47
C PHE A 336 -1.91 11.86 27.46
N VAL A 337 -1.82 11.52 26.17
CA VAL A 337 -1.48 12.49 25.12
C VAL A 337 -2.57 13.56 25.00
N ILE A 338 -3.84 13.18 25.01
CA ILE A 338 -4.97 14.12 24.94
C ILE A 338 -4.98 15.06 26.15
N ASP A 339 -4.87 14.51 27.35
CA ASP A 339 -4.98 15.27 28.61
C ASP A 339 -3.70 16.05 28.93
N LYS A 340 -2.59 15.35 29.18
CA LYS A 340 -1.35 15.95 29.70
C LYS A 340 -0.54 16.64 28.60
N TYR A 341 -0.40 16.01 27.43
CA TYR A 341 0.41 16.56 26.35
C TYR A 341 -0.32 17.64 25.53
N ALA A 342 -1.59 17.46 25.19
CA ALA A 342 -2.33 18.44 24.40
C ALA A 342 -3.07 19.47 25.27
N GLY A 343 -3.34 19.18 26.55
CA GLY A 343 -4.17 20.03 27.40
C GLY A 343 -5.65 20.00 26.99
N ALA A 344 -6.08 18.95 26.27
CA ALA A 344 -7.42 18.80 25.71
C ALA A 344 -8.30 17.89 26.59
N GLY A 345 -8.22 18.06 27.92
CA GLY A 345 -8.94 17.23 28.90
C GLY A 345 -10.46 17.19 28.70
N TYR A 346 -11.04 18.23 28.09
CA TYR A 346 -12.46 18.29 27.74
C TYR A 346 -12.91 17.13 26.82
N LEU A 347 -12.02 16.58 25.97
CA LEU A 347 -12.32 15.39 25.17
C LEU A 347 -12.38 14.13 26.02
N VAL A 348 -11.58 14.08 27.09
CA VAL A 348 -11.61 12.95 28.02
C VAL A 348 -12.86 12.99 28.90
N ASP A 349 -13.34 14.19 29.24
CA ASP A 349 -14.58 14.38 30.01
C ASP A 349 -15.83 13.94 29.23
N GLU A 350 -15.79 13.94 27.90
CA GLU A 350 -16.84 13.39 27.05
C GLU A 350 -16.91 11.84 27.11
N MET A 351 -15.82 11.19 27.54
CA MET A 351 -15.72 9.73 27.56
C MET A 351 -16.18 9.13 28.88
N LYS A 352 -16.82 7.96 28.81
CA LYS A 352 -17.11 7.15 30.00
C LYS A 352 -15.90 6.29 30.38
N LEU A 353 -15.07 6.79 31.28
CA LEU A 353 -13.95 6.02 31.82
C LEU A 353 -14.42 4.98 32.84
N VAL A 354 -13.95 3.75 32.67
CA VAL A 354 -14.22 2.61 33.56
C VAL A 354 -12.91 2.05 34.11
N LYS A 355 -12.95 1.44 35.30
CA LYS A 355 -11.78 0.88 36.00
C LYS A 355 -11.82 -0.64 36.02
#